data_AF-A0A2D4XJK8-F1
#
_entry.id   AF-A0A2D4XJK8-F1
#
_cell.length_a   1.000
_cell.length_b   1.000
_cell.length_c   1.000
_cell.angle_alpha   90.00
_cell.angle_beta   90.00
_cell.angle_gamma   90.00
#
_symmetry.space_group_name_H-M   'P 1'
#
loop_
_entity.id
_entity.type
_entity.pdbx_description
1 polymer ?
#
loop_
_entity_poly.entity_id
_entity_poly.type
_entity_poly.pdbx_seq_one_letter_code
_entity_poly.pdbx_strand_id
1 'polypeptide(L)'
;MFSKTKKTERIDAEQREQYEYARRRIKQKKNLMRHFILFLVGSVLLIIINPVLGYGENFFIKDWFIWAILIWTFIFLVHLFNVFVMNKFMDKEWEDRQLEKLKARQAERMAELQKKVDAELQLPTNPPATSKKNELNNPLPPDVQ
;
A
#
# COMPACT_ATOMS: atom_id res chain seq x y z
N MET A 1 13.94 39.14 5.82
CA MET A 1 13.71 38.29 7.00
C MET A 1 12.79 37.09 6.67
N PHE A 2 13.03 36.36 5.56
CA PHE A 2 12.04 35.43 4.95
C PHE A 2 12.37 33.92 5.03
N SER A 3 13.47 33.54 5.67
CA SER A 3 13.97 32.15 5.62
C SER A 3 13.35 31.19 6.65
N LYS A 4 12.62 31.68 7.67
CA LYS A 4 12.05 30.81 8.71
C LYS A 4 10.79 30.07 8.26
N THR A 5 9.93 30.69 7.45
CA THR A 5 8.62 30.14 7.05
C THR A 5 8.73 28.86 6.22
N LYS A 6 9.66 28.80 5.24
CA LYS A 6 9.88 27.60 4.42
C LYS A 6 10.34 26.38 5.23
N LYS A 7 11.09 26.59 6.32
CA LYS A 7 11.55 25.48 7.18
C LYS A 7 10.37 24.91 7.97
N THR A 8 9.47 25.76 8.45
CA THR A 8 8.26 25.36 9.18
C THR A 8 7.30 24.58 8.29
N GLU A 9 7.05 25.01 7.05
CA GLU A 9 6.22 24.26 6.08
C GLU A 9 6.78 22.86 5.78
N ARG A 10 8.10 22.73 5.61
CA ARG A 10 8.73 21.43 5.37
C ARG A 10 8.61 20.49 6.58
N ILE A 11 8.77 21.03 7.78
CA ILE A 11 8.57 20.26 9.02
C ILE A 11 7.10 19.83 9.15
N ASP A 12 6.14 20.70 8.82
CA ASP A 12 4.71 20.36 8.87
C ASP A 12 4.35 19.26 7.86
N ALA A 13 4.89 19.33 6.63
CA ALA A 13 4.69 18.32 5.60
C ALA A 13 5.28 16.95 5.99
N GLU A 14 6.50 16.94 6.53
CA GLU A 14 7.16 15.70 6.98
C GLU A 14 6.42 15.06 8.16
N GLN A 15 5.94 15.87 9.12
CA GLN A 15 5.16 15.37 10.24
C GLN A 15 3.79 14.81 9.80
N ARG A 16 3.16 15.42 8.79
CA ARG A 16 1.91 14.89 8.18
C ARG A 16 2.14 13.55 7.52
N GLU A 17 3.21 13.39 6.73
CA GLU A 17 3.54 12.11 6.10
C GLU A 17 3.83 11.01 7.14
N GLN A 18 4.60 11.32 8.19
CA GLN A 18 4.87 10.37 9.28
C GLN A 18 3.60 9.96 10.01
N TYR A 19 2.69 10.92 10.26
CA TYR A 19 1.40 10.65 10.88
C TYR A 19 0.49 9.79 10.00
N GLU A 20 0.40 10.08 8.71
CA GLU A 20 -0.36 9.27 7.76
C GLU A 20 0.17 7.85 7.65
N TYR A 21 1.50 7.71 7.59
CA TYR A 21 2.16 6.41 7.58
C TYR A 21 1.82 5.60 8.84
N ALA A 22 1.96 6.20 10.02
CA ALA A 22 1.60 5.56 11.28
C ALA A 22 0.12 5.14 11.31
N ARG A 23 -0.78 6.02 10.83
CA ARG A 23 -2.22 5.76 10.77
C ARG A 23 -2.57 4.61 9.81
N ARG A 24 -1.91 4.51 8.66
CA ARG A 24 -2.09 3.39 7.71
C ARG A 24 -1.69 2.05 8.35
N ARG A 25 -0.55 2.01 9.06
CA ARG A 25 -0.12 0.80 9.79
C ARG A 25 -1.11 0.38 10.88
N ILE A 26 -1.66 1.34 11.61
CA ILE A 26 -2.67 1.08 12.65
C ILE A 26 -3.96 0.53 12.02
N LYS A 27 -4.42 1.09 10.89
CA LYS A 27 -5.62 0.64 10.18
C LYS A 27 -5.49 -0.80 9.67
N GLN A 28 -4.32 -1.16 9.13
CA GLN A 28 -4.02 -2.52 8.70
C GLN A 28 -4.06 -3.51 9.87
N LYS A 29 -3.37 -3.20 10.98
CA LYS A 29 -3.40 -4.02 12.21
C LYS A 29 -4.82 -4.18 12.77
N LYS A 30 -5.61 -3.10 12.76
CA LYS A 30 -7.00 -3.12 13.25
C LYS A 30 -7.91 -4.00 12.40
N ASN A 31 -7.81 -3.91 11.07
CA ASN A 31 -8.59 -4.78 10.18
C ASN A 31 -8.20 -6.24 10.36
N LEU A 32 -6.91 -6.53 10.54
CA LEU A 32 -6.46 -7.89 10.84
C LEU A 32 -7.09 -8.44 12.12
N MET A 33 -6.99 -7.69 13.23
CA MET A 33 -7.58 -8.10 14.51
C MET A 33 -9.08 -8.33 14.40
N ARG A 34 -9.81 -7.49 13.65
CA ARG A 34 -11.26 -7.69 13.43
C ARG A 34 -11.57 -9.02 12.76
N HIS A 35 -10.82 -9.40 11.72
CA HIS A 35 -11.03 -10.70 11.05
C HIS A 35 -10.68 -11.86 11.98
N PHE A 36 -9.59 -11.75 12.73
CA PHE A 36 -9.20 -12.75 13.73
C PHE A 36 -10.30 -12.98 14.78
N ILE A 37 -10.87 -11.90 15.33
CA ILE A 37 -11.93 -11.97 16.34
C ILE A 37 -13.19 -12.62 15.76
N LEU A 38 -13.63 -12.22 14.56
CA LEU A 38 -14.77 -12.83 13.87
C LEU A 38 -14.56 -14.32 13.62
N PHE A 39 -13.34 -14.70 13.20
CA PHE A 39 -12.97 -16.10 12.98
C PHE A 39 -13.00 -16.93 14.26
N LEU A 40 -12.49 -16.38 15.36
CA LEU A 40 -12.43 -17.04 16.65
C LEU A 40 -13.85 -17.25 17.20
N VAL A 41 -14.70 -16.22 17.12
CA VAL A 41 -16.12 -16.33 17.48
C VAL A 41 -16.84 -17.36 16.61
N GLY A 42 -16.61 -17.37 15.29
CA GLY A 42 -17.21 -18.36 14.38
C GLY A 42 -16.75 -19.79 14.66
N SER A 43 -15.46 -19.97 15.00
CA SER A 43 -14.93 -21.29 15.38
C SER A 43 -15.53 -21.79 16.68
N VAL A 44 -15.68 -20.92 17.69
CA VAL A 44 -16.34 -21.28 18.96
C VAL A 44 -17.81 -21.60 18.73
N LEU A 45 -18.52 -20.81 17.91
CA LEU A 45 -19.91 -21.09 17.53
C LEU A 45 -20.06 -22.45 16.88
N LEU A 46 -19.19 -22.82 15.93
CA LEU A 46 -19.24 -24.13 15.28
C LEU A 46 -19.02 -25.29 16.26
N ILE A 47 -18.11 -25.15 17.22
CA ILE A 47 -17.85 -26.19 18.24
C ILE A 47 -19.08 -26.37 19.15
N ILE A 48 -19.78 -25.29 19.49
CA ILE A 48 -20.92 -25.30 20.41
C ILE A 48 -22.22 -25.74 19.70
N ILE A 49 -22.36 -25.45 18.40
CA ILE A 49 -23.58 -25.78 17.63
C ILE A 49 -23.86 -27.29 17.64
N ASN A 50 -22.81 -28.12 17.62
CA ASN A 50 -22.93 -29.58 17.57
C ASN A 50 -23.55 -30.19 18.86
N PRO A 51 -23.05 -29.88 20.08
CA PRO A 51 -23.66 -30.36 21.32
C PRO A 51 -24.96 -29.62 21.72
N VAL A 52 -25.12 -28.33 21.39
CA VAL A 52 -26.30 -27.55 21.82
C VAL A 52 -27.56 -27.92 21.06
N LEU A 53 -27.43 -28.27 19.77
CA LEU A 53 -28.59 -28.55 18.94
C LEU A 53 -29.08 -30.01 19.03
N GLY A 54 -28.30 -30.94 19.59
CA GLY A 54 -28.74 -32.33 19.80
C GLY A 54 -29.22 -33.08 18.54
N TYR A 55 -29.00 -32.54 17.34
CA TYR A 55 -29.46 -33.10 16.06
C TYR A 55 -28.46 -34.14 15.55
N GLY A 56 -28.33 -35.25 16.30
CA GLY A 56 -27.45 -36.37 15.95
C GLY A 56 -28.15 -37.56 15.26
N GLU A 57 -29.47 -37.70 15.39
CA GLU A 57 -30.12 -38.99 15.04
C GLU A 57 -30.91 -39.01 13.72
N ASN A 58 -31.39 -37.87 13.20
CA ASN A 58 -32.39 -37.86 12.10
C ASN A 58 -31.98 -37.10 10.83
N PHE A 59 -30.74 -36.61 10.71
CA PHE A 59 -30.30 -35.95 9.47
C PHE A 59 -29.59 -36.95 8.53
N PHE A 60 -29.94 -36.88 7.24
CA PHE A 60 -29.47 -37.74 6.15
C PHE A 60 -27.93 -37.82 5.97
N ILE A 61 -27.16 -36.99 6.68
CA ILE A 61 -25.70 -36.99 6.68
C ILE A 61 -25.25 -37.21 8.13
N LYS A 62 -25.10 -38.49 8.50
CA LYS A 62 -24.35 -38.90 9.69
C LYS A 62 -22.97 -38.21 9.58
N ASP A 63 -22.63 -37.35 10.54
CA ASP A 63 -21.35 -36.62 10.60
C ASP A 63 -21.19 -35.33 9.75
N TRP A 64 -22.27 -34.62 9.42
CA TRP A 64 -22.20 -33.32 8.71
C TRP A 64 -21.25 -32.29 9.36
N PHE A 65 -21.08 -32.35 10.68
CA PHE A 65 -20.16 -31.50 11.44
C PHE A 65 -18.69 -31.68 11.04
N ILE A 66 -18.27 -32.88 10.63
CA ILE A 66 -16.90 -33.14 10.14
C ILE A 66 -16.63 -32.33 8.88
N TRP A 67 -17.60 -32.30 7.95
CA TRP A 67 -17.52 -31.50 6.74
C TRP A 67 -17.52 -29.99 7.05
N ALA A 68 -18.33 -29.56 8.01
CA ALA A 68 -18.32 -28.16 8.47
C ALA A 68 -16.96 -27.76 9.06
N ILE A 69 -16.36 -28.58 9.92
CA ILE A 69 -15.02 -28.33 10.47
C ILE A 69 -13.96 -28.35 9.37
N LEU A 70 -13.99 -29.31 8.44
CA LEU A 70 -13.02 -29.41 7.36
C LEU A 70 -13.02 -28.15 6.50
N ILE A 71 -14.20 -27.71 6.06
CA ILE A 71 -14.36 -26.48 5.28
C ILE A 71 -13.89 -25.27 6.10
N TRP A 72 -14.29 -25.17 7.37
CA TRP A 72 -13.89 -24.04 8.23
C TRP A 72 -12.38 -23.98 8.45
N THR A 73 -11.76 -25.14 8.69
CA THR A 73 -10.31 -25.29 8.87
C THR A 73 -9.56 -24.92 7.60
N PHE A 74 -10.07 -25.29 6.43
CA PHE A 74 -9.49 -24.91 5.15
C PHE A 74 -9.49 -23.39 4.94
N ILE A 75 -10.63 -22.74 5.19
CA ILE A 75 -10.73 -21.26 5.08
C ILE A 75 -9.79 -20.60 6.09
N PHE A 76 -9.69 -21.13 7.32
CA PHE A 76 -8.75 -20.65 8.33
C PHE A 76 -7.29 -20.74 7.86
N LEU A 77 -6.89 -21.86 7.25
CA LEU A 77 -5.55 -22.03 6.69
C LEU A 77 -5.26 -20.97 5.63
N VAL A 78 -6.15 -20.82 4.63
CA VAL A 78 -5.99 -19.82 3.56
C VAL A 78 -5.91 -18.40 4.13
N HIS A 79 -6.72 -18.08 5.14
CA HIS A 79 -6.69 -16.78 5.80
C HIS A 79 -5.35 -16.55 6.53
N LEU A 80 -4.85 -17.55 7.25
CA LEU A 80 -3.57 -17.50 7.94
C LEU A 80 -2.43 -17.26 6.95
N PHE A 81 -2.41 -18.00 5.83
CA PHE A 81 -1.40 -17.80 4.78
C PHE A 81 -1.52 -16.42 4.12
N ASN A 82 -2.72 -15.94 3.78
CA ASN A 82 -2.88 -14.63 3.17
C ASN A 82 -2.42 -13.51 4.10
N VAL A 83 -2.84 -13.54 5.37
CA VAL A 83 -2.41 -12.55 6.37
C VAL A 83 -0.90 -12.64 6.63
N PHE A 84 -0.34 -13.83 6.78
CA PHE A 84 1.05 -13.98 7.21
C PHE A 84 2.04 -13.78 6.07
N VAL A 85 1.71 -14.28 4.87
CA VAL A 85 2.58 -14.20 3.69
C VAL A 85 2.36 -12.90 2.94
N MET A 86 1.11 -12.51 2.64
CA MET A 86 0.86 -11.29 1.85
C MET A 86 1.27 -10.02 2.61
N ASN A 87 0.96 -9.97 3.91
CA ASN A 87 1.24 -8.78 4.72
C ASN A 87 2.72 -8.65 5.13
N LYS A 88 3.55 -9.69 4.92
CA LYS A 88 5.00 -9.65 5.21
C LYS A 88 5.83 -9.57 3.93
N PHE A 89 5.35 -10.15 2.82
CA PHE A 89 6.08 -10.17 1.55
C PHE A 89 5.81 -8.93 0.68
N MET A 90 4.64 -8.28 0.85
CA MET A 90 4.28 -7.02 0.19
C MET A 90 4.47 -5.80 1.12
N ASP A 91 5.15 -5.97 2.27
CA ASP A 91 5.34 -4.90 3.23
C ASP A 91 6.52 -4.03 2.79
N LYS A 92 6.19 -2.82 2.32
CA LYS A 92 6.99 -1.59 2.29
C LYS A 92 8.39 -1.61 1.67
N GLU A 93 9.23 -2.59 1.93
CA GLU A 93 10.57 -2.69 1.32
C GLU A 93 10.52 -2.79 -0.20
N TRP A 94 9.53 -3.49 -0.77
CA TRP A 94 9.36 -3.51 -2.22
C TRP A 94 8.96 -2.13 -2.75
N GLU A 95 8.07 -1.44 -2.04
CA GLU A 95 7.58 -0.10 -2.40
C GLU A 95 8.70 0.95 -2.29
N ASP A 96 9.47 0.90 -1.19
CA ASP A 96 10.63 1.76 -0.94
C ASP A 96 11.72 1.53 -2.01
N ARG A 97 11.99 0.27 -2.40
CA ARG A 97 12.93 -0.05 -3.49
C ARG A 97 12.48 0.52 -4.85
N GLN A 98 11.17 0.49 -5.16
CA GLN A 98 10.66 1.09 -6.39
C GLN A 98 10.68 2.62 -6.34
N LEU A 99 10.41 3.20 -5.16
CA LEU A 99 10.44 4.64 -4.96
C LEU A 99 11.84 5.21 -5.11
N GLU A 100 12.87 4.56 -4.54
CA GLU A 100 14.27 4.95 -4.75
C GLU A 100 14.65 4.91 -6.22
N LYS A 101 14.24 3.86 -6.94
CA LYS A 101 14.49 3.74 -8.38
C LYS A 101 13.83 4.85 -9.20
N LEU A 102 12.63 5.28 -8.83
CA LEU A 102 11.93 6.39 -9.48
C LEU A 102 12.59 7.75 -9.15
N LYS A 103 12.96 7.98 -7.89
CA LYS A 103 13.67 9.19 -7.45
C LYS A 103 15.01 9.35 -8.18
N ALA A 104 15.78 8.27 -8.33
CA ALA A 104 17.04 8.28 -9.06
C ALA A 104 16.84 8.73 -10.52
N ARG A 105 15.84 8.19 -11.22
CA ARG A 105 15.51 8.59 -12.61
C ARG A 105 15.07 10.05 -12.71
N GLN A 106 14.32 10.54 -11.73
CA GLN A 106 13.92 11.95 -11.69
C GLN A 106 15.11 12.87 -11.47
N ALA A 107 16.05 12.50 -10.59
CA ALA A 107 17.26 13.27 -10.33
C ALA A 107 18.14 13.38 -11.59
N GLU A 108 18.30 12.29 -12.36
CA GLU A 108 19.02 12.30 -13.63
C GLU A 108 18.39 13.27 -14.64
N ARG A 109 17.06 13.24 -14.79
CA ARG A 109 16.35 14.17 -15.69
C ARG A 109 16.48 15.63 -15.25
N MET A 110 16.45 15.92 -13.95
CA MET A 110 16.68 17.27 -13.46
C MET A 110 18.11 17.75 -13.76
N ALA A 111 19.11 16.87 -13.64
CA ALA A 111 20.49 17.20 -13.98
C ALA A 111 20.66 17.51 -15.48
N GLU A 112 20.00 16.75 -16.36
CA GLU A 112 20.00 17.04 -17.81
C GLU A 112 19.30 18.36 -18.14
N LEU A 113 18.16 18.64 -17.52
CA LEU A 113 17.44 19.90 -17.69
C LEU A 113 18.28 21.08 -17.20
N GLN A 114 18.93 20.96 -16.03
CA GLN A 114 19.84 21.97 -15.51
C GLN A 114 20.98 22.24 -16.49
N LYS A 115 21.59 21.18 -17.05
CA LYS A 115 22.67 21.30 -18.05
C LYS A 115 22.21 22.01 -19.33
N LYS A 116 20.97 21.78 -19.78
CA LYS A 116 20.38 22.48 -20.93
C LYS A 116 20.11 23.95 -20.63
N VAL A 117 19.55 24.25 -19.47
CA VAL A 117 19.30 25.62 -19.01
C VAL A 117 20.62 26.38 -18.85
N ASP A 118 21.66 25.77 -18.27
CA ASP A 118 22.99 26.39 -18.13
C ASP A 118 23.69 26.60 -19.49
N ALA A 119 23.42 25.73 -20.47
CA ALA A 119 23.90 25.90 -21.85
C ALA A 119 23.13 26.99 -22.61
N GLU A 120 21.85 27.18 -22.32
CA GLU A 120 20.99 28.21 -22.93
C GLU A 120 21.19 29.60 -22.27
N LEU A 121 21.53 29.63 -20.97
CA LEU A 121 21.90 30.83 -20.23
C LEU A 121 23.31 31.33 -20.55
N GLN A 122 24.22 30.45 -20.99
CA GLN A 122 25.51 30.84 -21.59
C GLN A 122 25.26 31.34 -23.02
N LEU A 123 24.80 32.58 -23.18
CA LEU A 123 24.57 33.24 -24.47
C LEU A 123 25.81 33.16 -25.40
N PRO A 124 25.69 32.52 -26.58
CA PRO A 124 26.51 32.82 -27.74
C PRO A 124 25.67 33.60 -28.76
N THR A 125 26.18 34.76 -29.18
CA THR A 125 25.71 35.51 -30.34
C THR A 125 25.68 34.60 -31.58
N ASN A 126 24.49 34.14 -32.01
CA ASN A 126 24.03 33.92 -33.41
C ASN A 126 22.83 32.93 -33.48
N PRO A 127 21.74 33.23 -34.22
CA PRO A 127 20.73 32.23 -34.62
C PRO A 127 21.23 31.46 -35.88
N PRO A 128 20.65 30.33 -36.37
CA PRO A 128 19.37 29.67 -36.05
C PRO A 128 19.40 28.09 -36.04
N ALA A 129 18.19 27.50 -35.93
CA ALA A 129 17.76 26.18 -36.44
C ALA A 129 18.11 24.88 -35.66
N THR A 130 17.15 24.38 -34.89
CA THR A 130 16.49 23.06 -35.10
C THR A 130 15.40 22.83 -34.04
N SER A 131 14.21 23.38 -34.30
CA SER A 131 12.98 22.87 -33.69
C SER A 131 12.60 21.61 -34.44
N LYS A 132 12.73 20.43 -33.81
CA LYS A 132 11.88 19.27 -34.10
C LYS A 132 11.99 18.20 -33.00
N LYS A 133 10.80 17.78 -32.56
CA LYS A 133 10.43 16.53 -31.87
C LYS A 133 10.64 16.50 -30.35
N ASN A 134 9.55 16.75 -29.62
CA ASN A 134 8.72 15.68 -29.03
C ASN A 134 7.66 16.32 -28.12
N GLU A 135 6.47 16.56 -28.67
CA GLU A 135 5.26 16.66 -27.86
C GLU A 135 5.00 15.26 -27.28
N LEU A 136 5.48 15.03 -26.05
CA LEU A 136 5.05 13.91 -25.24
C LEU A 136 4.13 14.47 -24.16
N ASN A 137 2.83 14.32 -24.43
CA ASN A 137 1.70 14.56 -23.56
C ASN A 137 2.05 14.14 -22.13
N ASN A 138 2.32 15.12 -21.26
CA ASN A 138 2.49 14.88 -19.84
C ASN A 138 1.21 15.36 -19.17
N PRO A 139 0.28 14.47 -18.77
CA PRO A 139 -0.78 14.89 -17.89
C PRO A 139 -0.12 15.37 -16.58
N LEU A 140 -0.43 16.61 -16.17
CA LEU A 140 -0.02 17.11 -14.87
C LEU A 140 -0.44 16.11 -13.78
N PRO A 141 0.38 15.88 -12.75
CA PRO A 141 -0.11 15.22 -11.56
C PRO A 141 -1.28 16.07 -11.01
N PRO A 142 -2.45 15.47 -10.74
CA PRO A 142 -3.53 16.20 -10.12
C PRO A 142 -3.01 16.77 -8.82
N ASP A 143 -3.14 18.09 -8.70
CA ASP A 143 -2.97 18.86 -7.48
C ASP A 143 -3.39 18.02 -6.27
N VAL A 144 -2.44 17.86 -5.35
CA VAL A 144 -2.73 17.40 -4.00
C VAL A 144 -3.43 18.57 -3.31
N GLN A 145 -4.76 18.60 -3.47
CA GLN A 145 -5.68 19.32 -2.59
C GLN A 145 -5.82 18.54 -1.27
#